data_AF-S7WAD9-F1
#
_entry.id   AF-S7WAD9-F1
#
_cell.length_a   1.000
_cell.length_b   1.000
_cell.length_c   1.000
_cell.angle_alpha   90.00
_cell.angle_beta   90.00
_cell.angle_gamma   90.00
#
_symmetry.space_group_name_H-M   'P 1'
#
loop_
_entity.id
_entity.type
_entity.pdbx_description
1 polymer ?
#
loop_
_entity_poly.entity_id
_entity_poly.type
_entity_poly.pdbx_seq_one_letter_code
_entity_poly.pdbx_strand_id
1 'polypeptide(L)'
;MAKNKSKRKQNVPTTLEYSEEGVSIYGQVLKPLGSCRFKVSCSDSIIRVCKARGSFHRRVWINESDIVLLVFREGEPNKGDIVRKYLPYEVKVLRDSKEIPENFNREETVTNFEFETI
;
A
#
# COMPACT_ATOMS: atom_id res chain seq x y z
N MET A 1 11.68 -25.49 32.87
CA MET A 1 10.89 -25.26 31.63
C MET A 1 10.35 -23.83 31.67
N ALA A 2 11.05 -22.86 31.06
CA ALA A 2 10.64 -21.47 31.08
C ALA A 2 9.56 -21.21 30.01
N LYS A 3 8.35 -20.83 30.44
CA LYS A 3 7.24 -20.44 29.55
C LYS A 3 7.51 -19.03 29.05
N ASN A 4 8.07 -18.89 27.85
CA ASN A 4 8.25 -17.59 27.20
C ASN A 4 6.89 -17.07 26.70
N LYS A 5 6.15 -16.38 27.58
CA LYS A 5 4.83 -15.81 27.28
C LYS A 5 5.03 -14.57 26.40
N SER A 6 4.99 -14.76 25.09
CA SER A 6 5.14 -13.69 24.09
C SER A 6 4.14 -12.56 24.38
N LYS A 7 4.66 -11.37 24.74
CA LYS A 7 3.83 -10.17 24.97
C LYS A 7 3.15 -9.82 23.64
N ARG A 8 1.83 -10.04 23.56
CA ARG A 8 0.97 -9.47 22.51
C ARG A 8 1.23 -7.96 22.48
N LYS A 9 1.94 -7.45 21.47
CA LYS A 9 2.01 -6.02 21.21
C LYS A 9 0.57 -5.57 20.93
N GLN A 10 -0.04 -4.88 21.90
CA GLN A 10 -1.28 -4.18 21.67
C GLN A 10 -1.08 -3.25 20.47
N ASN A 11 -2.10 -3.17 19.59
CA ASN A 11 -2.18 -2.14 18.55
C ASN A 11 -2.34 -0.79 19.26
N VAL A 12 -1.24 -0.26 19.78
CA VAL A 12 -1.19 1.12 20.26
C VAL A 12 -1.44 1.99 19.03
N PRO A 13 -2.37 2.95 19.06
CA PRO A 13 -2.55 3.90 17.98
C PRO A 13 -1.21 4.61 17.77
N THR A 14 -0.47 4.19 16.77
CA THR A 14 0.77 4.85 16.38
C THR A 14 0.35 6.11 15.63
N THR A 15 1.08 7.21 15.81
CA THR A 15 0.87 8.44 15.04
C THR A 15 0.74 8.10 13.55
N LEU A 16 -0.36 8.58 12.94
CA LEU A 16 -0.62 8.43 11.52
C LEU A 16 0.44 9.24 10.76
N GLU A 17 1.16 8.59 9.83
CA GLU A 17 2.11 9.27 8.95
C GLU A 17 1.39 9.64 7.66
N TYR A 18 1.51 10.90 7.25
CA TYR A 18 0.95 11.43 6.01
C TYR A 18 1.98 11.40 4.88
N SER A 19 1.53 11.46 3.63
CA SER A 19 2.44 11.62 2.50
C SER A 19 3.02 13.03 2.47
N GLU A 20 4.33 13.13 2.30
CA GLU A 20 5.03 14.36 1.94
C GLU A 20 5.11 14.52 0.43
N GLU A 21 4.71 15.70 -0.07
CA GLU A 21 4.71 16.03 -1.50
C GLU A 21 6.12 15.91 -2.09
N GLY A 22 6.21 15.24 -3.26
CA GLY A 22 7.48 15.03 -3.97
C GLY A 22 8.38 13.93 -3.39
N VAL A 23 8.14 13.45 -2.17
CA VAL A 23 8.95 12.39 -1.52
C VAL A 23 8.19 11.08 -1.48
N SER A 24 6.91 11.12 -1.10
CA SER A 24 6.10 9.94 -0.85
C SER A 24 4.70 10.05 -1.42
N ILE A 25 4.07 8.91 -1.64
CA ILE A 25 2.74 8.82 -2.23
C ILE A 25 1.98 7.62 -1.70
N TYR A 26 0.65 7.75 -1.62
CA TYR A 26 -0.23 6.64 -1.27
C TYR A 26 -0.38 5.67 -2.45
N GLY A 27 -0.52 4.39 -2.12
CA GLY A 27 -0.68 3.33 -3.11
C GLY A 27 -1.59 2.20 -2.65
N GLN A 28 -2.31 1.58 -3.58
CA GLN A 28 -3.02 0.32 -3.37
C GLN A 28 -2.24 -0.81 -4.03
N VAL A 29 -1.97 -1.87 -3.27
CA VAL A 29 -1.31 -3.06 -3.80
C VAL A 29 -2.26 -3.76 -4.77
N LEU A 30 -1.85 -3.90 -6.02
CA LEU A 30 -2.60 -4.65 -7.04
C LEU A 30 -2.30 -6.13 -6.95
N LYS A 31 -1.01 -6.49 -7.02
CA LYS A 31 -0.56 -7.88 -6.97
C LYS A 31 0.87 -8.04 -6.48
N PRO A 32 1.21 -9.14 -5.78
CA PRO A 32 2.59 -9.50 -5.49
C PRO A 32 3.29 -9.97 -6.78
N LEU A 33 4.56 -9.59 -6.94
CA LEU A 33 5.42 -10.01 -8.05
C LEU A 33 6.51 -11.00 -7.62
N GLY A 34 6.63 -11.27 -6.32
CA GLY A 34 7.69 -12.11 -5.75
C GLY A 34 8.97 -11.33 -5.39
N SER A 35 9.89 -11.96 -4.66
CA SER A 35 11.15 -11.32 -4.20
C SER A 35 10.89 -9.99 -3.44
N CYS A 36 9.81 -9.97 -2.63
CA CYS A 36 9.32 -8.78 -1.92
C CYS A 36 9.02 -7.57 -2.83
N ARG A 37 8.70 -7.80 -4.11
CA ARG A 37 8.20 -6.78 -5.04
C ARG A 37 6.69 -6.90 -5.20
N PHE A 38 6.05 -5.76 -5.37
CA PHE A 38 4.61 -5.61 -5.52
C PHE A 38 4.33 -4.63 -6.66
N LYS A 39 3.26 -4.88 -7.40
CA LYS A 39 2.70 -3.92 -8.35
C LYS A 39 1.71 -3.06 -7.56
N VAL A 40 1.89 -1.76 -7.55
CA VAL A 40 1.11 -0.83 -6.72
C VAL A 40 0.54 0.28 -7.59
N SER A 41 -0.77 0.52 -7.49
CA SER A 41 -1.44 1.64 -8.12
C SER A 41 -1.34 2.86 -7.20
N CYS A 42 -0.66 3.91 -7.65
CA CYS A 42 -0.42 5.12 -6.87
C CYS A 42 -1.57 6.13 -7.03
N SER A 43 -1.69 7.09 -6.11
CA SER A 43 -2.75 8.11 -6.14
C SER A 43 -2.63 9.09 -7.32
N ASP A 44 -1.47 9.14 -7.98
CA ASP A 44 -1.21 9.85 -9.23
C ASP A 44 -1.66 9.07 -10.48
N SER A 45 -2.38 7.95 -10.31
CA SER A 45 -2.82 7.04 -11.38
C SER A 45 -1.68 6.31 -12.11
N ILE A 46 -0.45 6.37 -11.62
CA ILE A 46 0.68 5.63 -12.19
C ILE A 46 0.84 4.30 -11.44
N ILE A 47 1.08 3.23 -12.20
CA ILE A 47 1.38 1.92 -11.61
C ILE A 47 2.88 1.75 -11.49
N ARG A 48 3.36 1.52 -10.26
CA ARG A 48 4.79 1.40 -9.95
C ARG A 48 5.12 0.00 -9.45
N VAL A 49 6.37 -0.41 -9.69
CA VAL A 49 6.92 -1.64 -9.13
C VAL A 49 7.67 -1.28 -7.86
N CYS A 50 7.13 -1.71 -6.73
CA CYS A 50 7.58 -1.28 -5.42
C CYS A 50 8.22 -2.43 -4.67
N LYS A 51 9.34 -2.18 -3.99
CA LYS A 51 10.01 -3.18 -3.15
C LYS A 51 9.71 -2.89 -1.68
N ALA A 52 9.33 -3.91 -0.91
CA ALA A 52 9.21 -3.75 0.53
C ALA A 52 10.59 -3.54 1.17
N ARG A 53 10.76 -2.44 1.92
CA ARG A 53 12.04 -2.13 2.57
C ARG A 53 12.47 -3.28 3.48
N GLY A 54 13.77 -3.56 3.57
CA GLY A 54 14.32 -4.75 4.28
C GLY A 54 13.77 -4.96 5.70
N SER A 55 13.64 -3.87 6.46
CA SER A 55 13.09 -3.90 7.82
C SER A 55 11.56 -4.13 7.86
N PHE A 56 10.86 -3.81 6.77
CA PHE A 56 9.40 -3.85 6.66
C PHE A 56 8.89 -5.26 6.35
N HIS A 57 9.46 -5.94 5.35
CA HIS A 57 8.98 -7.27 4.92
C HIS A 57 9.13 -8.37 5.99
N ARG A 58 10.03 -8.19 6.96
CA ARG A 58 10.21 -9.16 8.07
C ARG A 58 9.14 -9.02 9.15
N ARG A 59 8.49 -7.85 9.23
CA ARG A 59 7.57 -7.50 10.32
C ARG A 59 6.12 -7.48 9.88
N VAL A 60 5.86 -7.11 8.63
CA VAL A 60 4.52 -6.83 8.13
C VAL A 60 4.25 -7.65 6.87
N TRP A 61 3.10 -8.31 6.87
CA TRP A 61 2.58 -9.05 5.72
C TRP A 61 1.74 -8.11 4.86
N ILE A 62 2.02 -8.09 3.57
CA ILE A 62 1.33 -7.27 2.56
C ILE A 62 0.61 -8.22 1.62
N ASN A 63 -0.68 -8.00 1.46
CA ASN A 63 -1.57 -8.71 0.55
C ASN A 63 -2.09 -7.76 -0.53
N GLU A 64 -2.83 -8.31 -1.48
CA GLU A 64 -3.57 -7.54 -2.48
C GLU A 64 -4.60 -6.63 -1.79
N SER A 65 -4.88 -5.49 -2.42
CA SER A 65 -5.79 -4.44 -1.94
C SER A 65 -5.39 -3.73 -0.63
N ASP A 66 -4.24 -4.05 -0.05
CA ASP A 66 -3.68 -3.27 1.07
C ASP A 66 -3.30 -1.85 0.62
N ILE A 67 -3.54 -0.88 1.51
CA ILE A 67 -3.13 0.51 1.32
C ILE A 67 -1.76 0.72 1.96
N VAL A 68 -0.83 1.29 1.20
CA VAL A 68 0.56 1.46 1.57
C VAL A 68 1.06 2.86 1.30
N LEU A 69 2.10 3.27 2.03
CA LEU A 69 2.89 4.47 1.75
C LEU A 69 4.15 4.08 1.00
N LEU A 70 4.38 4.76 -0.11
CA LEU A 70 5.47 4.55 -1.04
C LEU A 70 6.40 5.75 -0.99
N VAL A 71 7.71 5.52 -1.10
CA VAL A 71 8.70 6.57 -1.32
C VAL A 71 9.29 6.40 -2.72
N PHE A 72 9.44 7.51 -3.43
CA PHE A 72 10.04 7.51 -4.77
C PHE A 72 11.53 7.20 -4.69
N ARG A 73 12.05 6.60 -5.77
CA ARG A 73 13.50 6.50 -5.97
C ARG A 73 13.94 7.58 -6.94
N GLU A 74 14.99 8.30 -6.57
CA GLU A 74 15.61 9.31 -7.43
C GLU A 74 16.01 8.70 -8.78
N GLY A 75 15.57 9.31 -9.88
CA GLY A 75 15.86 8.87 -11.25
C GLY A 75 15.04 7.68 -11.78
N GLU A 76 14.23 7.01 -10.96
CA GLU A 76 13.40 5.88 -11.38
C GLU A 76 11.91 6.08 -11.00
N PRO A 77 11.13 6.87 -11.76
CA PRO A 77 9.73 7.13 -11.41
C PRO A 77 8.89 5.84 -11.40
N ASN A 78 9.11 4.90 -12.31
CA ASN A 78 8.30 3.68 -12.34
C ASN A 78 8.59 2.71 -11.17
N LYS A 79 9.51 3.05 -10.27
CA LYS A 79 9.92 2.23 -9.12
C LYS A 79 9.83 3.03 -7.83
N GLY A 80 9.69 2.29 -6.72
CA GLY A 80 9.69 2.88 -5.39
C GLY A 80 9.91 1.85 -4.31
N ASP A 81 9.96 2.31 -3.08
CA ASP A 81 10.12 1.45 -1.90
C ASP A 81 8.90 1.61 -0.98
N ILE A 82 8.33 0.50 -0.51
CA ILE A 82 7.20 0.49 0.44
C ILE A 82 7.77 0.73 1.84
N VAL A 83 7.28 1.78 2.49
CA VAL A 83 7.73 2.21 3.82
C VAL A 83 6.74 1.81 4.91
N ARG A 84 5.44 1.89 4.63
CA ARG A 84 4.37 1.60 5.60
C ARG A 84 3.18 0.93 4.95
N LYS A 85 2.46 0.11 5.74
CA LYS A 85 1.13 -0.42 5.44
C LYS A 85 0.17 0.20 6.43
N TYR A 86 -0.94 0.73 5.94
CA TYR A 86 -1.98 1.29 6.78
C TYR A 86 -2.94 0.20 7.24
N LEU A 87 -3.34 0.29 8.51
CA LEU A 87 -4.38 -0.56 9.07
C LEU A 87 -5.77 -0.05 8.64
N PRO A 88 -6.82 -0.90 8.67
CA PRO A 88 -8.15 -0.50 8.20
C PRO A 88 -8.72 0.75 8.88
N TYR A 89 -8.41 0.98 10.15
CA TYR A 89 -8.84 2.19 10.86
C TYR A 89 -8.08 3.44 10.39
N GLU A 90 -6.79 3.32 10.06
CA GLU A 90 -5.97 4.41 9.52
C GLU A 90 -6.45 4.79 8.12
N VAL A 91 -6.79 3.79 7.30
CA VAL A 91 -7.37 4.00 5.95
C VAL A 91 -8.68 4.78 6.02
N LYS A 92 -9.51 4.52 7.03
CA LYS A 92 -10.75 5.29 7.23
C LYS A 92 -10.45 6.76 7.49
N VAL A 93 -9.49 7.05 8.36
CA VAL A 93 -9.06 8.44 8.63
C VAL A 93 -8.53 9.11 7.37
N LEU A 94 -7.71 8.42 6.58
CA LEU A 94 -7.16 8.95 5.32
C LEU A 94 -8.25 9.24 4.26
N ARG A 95 -9.32 8.44 4.23
CA ARG A 95 -10.48 8.68 3.37
C ARG A 95 -11.29 9.87 3.86
N ASP A 96 -11.54 9.94 5.16
CA ASP A 96 -12.29 11.04 5.78
C ASP A 96 -11.55 12.38 5.58
N SER A 97 -10.21 12.37 5.59
CA SER A 97 -9.37 13.53 5.28
C SER A 97 -9.21 13.83 3.78
N LYS A 98 -9.77 13.00 2.88
CA LYS A 98 -9.67 13.12 1.41
C LYS A 98 -8.26 13.06 0.84
N GLU A 99 -7.32 12.45 1.55
CA GLU A 99 -5.93 12.26 1.09
C GLU A 99 -5.82 11.16 0.03
N ILE A 100 -6.70 10.15 0.12
CA ILE A 100 -6.77 9.05 -0.84
C ILE A 100 -8.13 9.02 -1.53
N PRO A 101 -8.17 8.74 -2.84
CA PRO A 101 -9.44 8.63 -3.57
C PRO A 101 -10.23 7.40 -3.10
N GLU A 102 -11.56 7.49 -3.13
CA GLU A 102 -12.47 6.41 -2.70
C GLU A 102 -12.30 5.12 -3.51
N ASN A 103 -11.72 5.21 -4.70
CA ASN A 103 -11.55 4.11 -5.64
C ASN A 103 -10.55 3.07 -5.11
N PHE A 104 -9.68 3.46 -4.17
CA PHE A 104 -8.73 2.55 -3.55
C PHE A 104 -9.49 1.53 -2.70
N ASN A 105 -9.35 0.24 -3.03
CA ASN A 105 -10.04 -0.92 -2.43
C ASN A 105 -11.44 -1.25 -3.01
N ARG A 106 -11.85 -0.65 -4.13
CA ARG A 106 -12.96 -1.20 -4.91
C ARG A 106 -12.37 -2.21 -5.89
N GLU A 107 -12.76 -3.48 -5.76
CA GLU A 107 -12.65 -4.42 -6.88
C GLU A 107 -13.60 -3.88 -7.96
N GLU A 108 -13.08 -3.07 -8.87
CA GLU A 108 -13.85 -2.72 -10.06
C GLU A 108 -14.08 -4.02 -10.82
N THR A 109 -15.30 -4.53 -10.74
CA THR A 109 -15.84 -5.50 -11.68
C THR A 109 -15.65 -4.91 -13.07
N VAL A 110 -14.62 -5.38 -13.77
CA VAL A 110 -14.36 -5.03 -15.16
C VAL A 110 -15.61 -5.48 -15.92
N THR A 111 -16.49 -4.53 -16.24
CA THR A 111 -17.48 -4.77 -17.28
C THR A 111 -16.68 -4.78 -18.55
N ASN A 112 -16.36 -6.00 -19.01
CA ASN A 112 -15.91 -6.23 -20.37
C ASN A 112 -16.99 -5.63 -21.29
N PHE A 113 -16.78 -4.40 -21.73
CA PHE A 113 -17.46 -3.88 -22.90
C PHE A 113 -16.90 -4.62 -24.09
N GLU A 114 -17.48 -5.79 -24.37
CA GLU A 114 -17.48 -6.36 -25.70
C GLU A 114 -18.15 -5.32 -26.62
N PHE A 115 -17.33 -4.55 -27.33
CA PHE A 115 -17.79 -3.91 -28.55
C PHE A 115 -17.97 -5.04 -29.57
N GLU A 116 -19.17 -5.60 -29.62
CA GLU A 116 -19.60 -6.36 -30.79
C GLU A 116 -19.53 -5.44 -32.02
N THR A 117 -18.99 -6.05 -33.07
CA THR A 117 -18.69 -5.52 -34.40
C THR A 117 -19.91 -4.89 -35.05
N ILE A 118 -19.71 -3.77 -35.78
CA ILE A 118 -20.52 -3.41 -36.95
C ILE A 118 -19.65 -3.66 -38.18
#